data_AF-A0A6G7GK51-F1
#
_entry.id   AF-A0A6G7GK51-F1
#
_cell.length_a   1.000
_cell.length_b   1.000
_cell.length_c   1.000
_cell.angle_alpha   90.00
_cell.angle_beta   90.00
_cell.angle_gamma   90.00
#
_symmetry.space_group_name_H-M   'P 1'
#
loop_
_entity.id
_entity.type
_entity.pdbx_description
1 polymer ?
#
loop_
_entity_poly.entity_id
_entity_poly.type
_entity_poly.pdbx_seq_one_letter_code
_entity_poly.pdbx_strand_id
1 'polypeptide(L)' 'MKWKKDIFIASLDDIEAFAYADTEFEAINRLCEEIINIYEDLQADRDNLGKFPKKWLTFLEEVIVKSEEK' A
#
# COMPACT_ATOMS: atom_id res chain seq x y z
N MET A 1 -28.84 -11.42 -18.27
CA MET A 1 -28.64 -11.21 -16.82
C MET A 1 -27.26 -10.63 -16.60
N LYS A 2 -27.13 -9.43 -16.02
CA LYS A 2 -25.83 -8.91 -15.56
C LYS A 2 -25.50 -9.62 -14.26
N TRP A 3 -24.52 -10.53 -14.27
CA TRP A 3 -23.92 -11.03 -13.05
C TRP A 3 -23.13 -9.85 -12.46
N LYS A 4 -23.61 -9.26 -11.36
CA LYS A 4 -22.75 -8.41 -10.53
C LYS A 4 -21.73 -9.37 -9.95
N LYS A 5 -20.53 -9.38 -10.53
CA LYS A 5 -19.38 -10.03 -9.92
C LYS A 5 -19.07 -9.21 -8.68
N ASP A 6 -19.10 -9.84 -7.52
CA ASP A 6 -18.72 -9.16 -6.29
C ASP A 6 -17.22 -8.83 -6.41
N ILE A 7 -16.89 -7.54 -6.28
CA ILE A 7 -15.52 -7.04 -6.30
C ILE A 7 -15.19 -6.64 -4.87
N PHE A 8 -14.07 -7.14 -4.38
CA PHE A 8 -13.54 -6.80 -3.07
C PHE A 8 -12.57 -5.63 -3.20
N ILE A 9 -12.66 -4.69 -2.27
CA ILE A 9 -11.80 -3.51 -2.19
C ILE A 9 -11.08 -3.57 -0.84
N ALA A 10 -9.76 -3.57 -0.87
CA ALA A 10 -8.91 -3.38 0.31
C ALA A 10 -8.35 -1.95 0.26
N SER A 11 -8.39 -1.23 1.37
CA SER A 11 -7.84 0.12 1.47
C SER A 11 -7.00 0.31 2.73
N LEU A 12 -6.06 1.24 2.64
CA LEU A 12 -5.26 1.75 3.75
C LEU A 12 -5.34 3.29 3.70
N ASP A 13 -6.28 3.83 4.47
CA ASP A 13 -6.67 5.24 4.41
C ASP A 13 -5.52 6.20 4.81
N ASP A 14 -4.62 5.77 5.70
CA ASP A 14 -3.47 6.58 6.17
C ASP A 14 -2.52 7.02 5.05
N ILE A 15 -2.45 6.25 3.96
CA ILE A 15 -1.63 6.55 2.78
C ILE A 15 -2.45 6.70 1.50
N GLU A 16 -3.78 6.76 1.61
CA GLU A 16 -4.71 6.88 0.48
C GLU A 16 -4.54 5.77 -0.58
N ALA A 17 -4.05 4.58 -0.18
CA ALA A 17 -3.83 3.44 -1.07
C ALA A 17 -5.01 2.47 -1.05
N PHE A 18 -5.32 1.88 -2.20
CA PHE A 18 -6.36 0.89 -2.33
C PHE A 18 -6.08 -0.08 -3.47
N ALA A 19 -6.60 -1.30 -3.35
CA ALA A 19 -6.59 -2.29 -4.41
C ALA A 19 -7.93 -3.01 -4.48
N TYR A 20 -8.24 -3.58 -5.64
CA TYR A 20 -9.46 -4.33 -5.86
C TYR A 20 -9.19 -5.64 -6.59
N ALA A 21 -10.00 -6.65 -6.30
CA ALA A 21 -9.93 -7.96 -6.94
C ALA A 21 -11.24 -8.73 -6.84
N ASP A 22 -11.27 -9.91 -7.47
CA ASP A 22 -12.44 -10.80 -7.46
C ASP A 22 -12.58 -11.57 -6.14
N THR A 23 -11.53 -11.60 -5.31
CA THR A 23 -11.51 -12.26 -4.00
C THR A 23 -10.87 -11.36 -2.95
N GLU A 24 -11.25 -11.53 -1.67
CA GLU A 24 -10.65 -10.79 -0.55
C GLU A 24 -9.12 -10.96 -0.49
N PHE A 25 -8.66 -12.21 -0.64
CA PHE A 25 -7.23 -12.53 -0.59
C PHE A 25 -6.43 -11.83 -1.69
N GLU A 26 -6.93 -11.80 -2.93
CA GLU A 26 -6.28 -11.09 -4.02
C GLU A 26 -6.28 -9.58 -3.81
N ALA A 27 -7.37 -9.01 -3.27
CA ALA A 27 -7.44 -7.58 -3.02
C ALA A 27 -6.42 -7.16 -1.94
N ILE A 28 -6.28 -7.95 -0.88
CA ILE A 28 -5.28 -7.75 0.17
C ILE A 28 -3.85 -7.88 -0.39
N ASN A 29 -3.55 -8.94 -1.14
CA ASN A 29 -2.20 -9.12 -1.69
C ASN A 29 -1.80 -7.99 -2.64
N ARG A 30 -2.72 -7.56 -3.51
CA ARG A 30 -2.47 -6.40 -4.39
C ARG A 30 -2.25 -5.12 -3.60
N LEU A 31 -3.00 -4.91 -2.51
CA LEU A 31 -2.76 -3.77 -1.64
C LEU A 31 -1.38 -3.86 -0.98
N CYS A 32 -0.95 -5.04 -0.54
CA CYS A 32 0.39 -5.23 0.03
C CYS A 32 1.50 -4.91 -0.99
N GLU A 33 1.37 -5.38 -2.24
CA GLU A 33 2.31 -5.04 -3.33
C GLU A 33 2.35 -3.53 -3.57
N GLU A 34 1.19 -2.87 -3.60
CA GLU A 34 1.10 -1.43 -3.78
C GLU A 34 1.75 -0.65 -2.61
N ILE A 35 1.52 -1.09 -1.37
CA ILE A 35 2.16 -0.52 -0.17
C ILE A 35 3.69 -0.63 -0.28
N ILE A 36 4.21 -1.76 -0.74
CA ILE A 36 5.65 -1.97 -0.91
C ILE A 36 6.20 -1.03 -1.99
N ASN A 37 5.54 -0.94 -3.15
CA ASN A 37 5.96 -0.06 -4.24
C ASN A 37 5.99 1.41 -3.79
N ILE A 38 4.93 1.88 -3.12
CA ILE A 38 4.86 3.22 -2.55
C ILE A 38 6.01 3.44 -1.56
N TYR A 39 6.25 2.48 -0.67
CA TYR A 39 7.32 2.60 0.32
C TYR A 39 8.70 2.70 -0.33
N GLU A 40 8.98 1.89 -1.34
CA GLU A 40 10.25 1.89 -2.07
C GLU A 40 10.45 3.20 -2.83
N ASP A 41 9.43 3.69 -3.53
CA ASP A 41 9.46 4.98 -4.23
C ASP A 41 9.72 6.15 -3.25
N LEU A 42 9.06 6.13 -2.08
CA LEU A 42 9.25 7.14 -1.05
C LEU A 42 10.66 7.08 -0.43
N GLN A 43 11.21 5.88 -0.22
CA GLN A 43 12.57 5.72 0.28
C GLN A 43 13.61 6.19 -0.74
N ALA A 44 13.38 5.94 -2.04
CA ALA A 44 14.29 6.33 -3.10
C ALA A 44 14.47 7.86 -3.21
N ASP A 45 13.42 8.64 -2.90
CA ASP A 45 13.44 10.11 -2.96
C ASP A 45 13.30 10.80 -1.59
N ARG A 46 13.67 10.10 -0.50
CA ARG A 46 13.43 10.48 0.91
C ARG A 46 13.74 11.96 1.23
N ASP A 47 14.86 12.47 0.72
CA ASP A 47 15.34 13.82 1.03
C ASP A 47 14.57 14.94 0.30
N ASN A 48 13.87 14.59 -0.79
CA ASN A 48 13.17 15.54 -1.66
C ASN A 48 11.64 15.41 -1.59
N LEU A 49 11.13 14.60 -0.67
CA LEU A 49 9.69 14.38 -0.51
C LEU A 49 8.92 15.64 -0.08
N GLY A 50 7.74 15.82 -0.67
CA GLY A 50 6.74 16.81 -0.25
C GLY A 50 6.08 16.47 1.10
N LYS A 51 5.24 17.39 1.60
CA LYS A 51 4.60 17.26 2.93
C LYS A 51 3.76 15.98 3.10
N PHE A 52 3.00 15.57 2.09
CA PHE A 52 2.15 14.37 2.13
C PHE A 52 2.96 13.08 1.98
N PRO A 53 3.82 12.94 0.94
CA PRO A 53 4.74 11.81 0.84
C PRO A 53 5.59 11.55 2.09
N LYS A 54 6.05 12.61 2.77
CA LYS A 54 6.77 12.48 4.05
C LYS A 54 5.91 11.85 5.15
N LYS A 55 4.63 12.24 5.25
CA LYS A 55 3.70 11.64 6.23
C LYS A 55 3.47 10.17 5.95
N TRP A 56 3.26 9.82 4.67
CA TRP A 56 3.09 8.42 4.28
C TRP A 56 4.33 7.60 4.60
N LEU A 57 5.52 8.13 4.30
CA LEU A 57 6.77 7.46 4.62
C LEU A 57 6.93 7.25 6.13
N THR A 58 6.63 8.27 6.95
CA THR A 58 6.68 8.12 8.41
C THR A 58 5.74 7.03 8.91
N PHE A 59 4.49 7.03 8.43
CA PHE A 59 3.52 5.98 8.78
C PHE A 59 4.02 4.58 8.35
N LEU A 60 4.52 4.47 7.13
CA LEU A 60 5.03 3.21 6.58
C LEU A 60 6.25 2.69 7.33
N GLU A 61 7.16 3.57 7.78
CA GLU A 61 8.30 3.20 8.61
C GLU A 61 7.89 2.67 10.01
N GLU A 62 6.71 3.05 10.51
CA GLU A 62 6.18 2.54 11.79
C GLU A 62 5.55 1.14 11.65
N VAL A 63 4.94 0.83 10.50
CA VAL A 63 4.21 -0.44 10.28
C VAL A 63 5.02 -1.50 9.53
N ILE A 64 5.97 -1.10 8.68
CA ILE A 64 6.83 -2.02 7.93
C ILE A 64 8.05 -2.38 8.79
N VAL A 65 8.07 -3.62 9.28
CA VAL A 65 9.22 -4.18 9.98
C VAL A 65 10.22 -4.71 8.95
N LYS A 66 11.40 -4.08 8.85
CA LYS A 66 12.52 -4.64 8.11
C LYS A 66 13.11 -5.79 8.92
N SER A 67 12.92 -7.02 8.45
CA SER A 67 13.71 -8.15 8.94
C SER A 67 15.10 -8.06 8.34
N GLU A 68 16.11 -7.68 9.13
CA GLU A 68 17.50 -7.90 8.74
C GLU A 68 17.75 -9.41 8.76
N GLU A 69 17.88 -10.04 7.59
CA GLU A 69 18.49 -11.37 7.49
C GLU A 69 19.96 -11.23 7.94
N LYS A 70 20.25 -11.72 9.16
CA LYS A 70 21.61 -11.85 9.69
C LYS A 70 22.33 -13.04 9.09
#